data_AF-A6GWY9-F1
#
_entry.id   AF-A6GWY9-F1
#
_cell.length_a   1.000
_cell.length_b   1.000
_cell.length_c   1.000
_cell.angle_alpha   90.00
_cell.angle_beta   90.00
_cell.angle_gamma   90.00
#
_symmetry.space_group_name_H-M   'P 1'
#
loop_
_entity.id
_entity.type
_entity.pdbx_description
1 polymer ?
#
loop_
_entity_poly.entity_id
_entity_poly.type
_entity_poly.pdbx_seq_one_letter_code
_entity_poly.pdbx_strand_id
1 'polypeptide(L)'
;MTTTKKTNLFLTALALGMFASCSKNDDIKTISTEKALDQPSLLNKECSFVDNNWASAATLYTTLPNSGSTTGASLMTTQNSTIASFWGRSAPSFRFVRDLTTPSSTFNAISYSTGKIYFGEAIFKWAYNRDNSNLINVMILAHEYGHQLQYAFGLPSVSESTARPNELEADGFSGYYLRRGYGKSTFASIATAYDAAFAIGDNNVTSPGHHGTPAQRRSAVRLGFLLADPTNAKLTASAFDSNFFYYYTGVKNGTYRQAKPANFDAKMDANIKIHSDELRRIQSGEMSDQEYFNLQ
;
A
#
# COMPACT_ATOMS: atom_id res chain seq x y z
N MET A 1 59.62 -49.33 11.73
CA MET A 1 59.54 -50.60 12.47
C MET A 1 58.99 -50.27 13.85
N THR A 2 57.94 -50.89 14.39
CA THR A 2 57.20 -52.11 13.95
C THR A 2 55.73 -51.99 14.35
N THR A 3 54.83 -52.59 13.58
CA THR A 3 53.37 -52.59 13.84
C THR A 3 52.96 -53.57 14.94
N THR A 4 51.98 -53.20 15.77
CA THR A 4 51.04 -54.18 16.35
C THR A 4 49.64 -53.58 16.51
N LYS A 5 48.63 -54.23 15.92
CA LYS A 5 47.21 -53.95 16.17
C LYS A 5 46.76 -54.64 17.45
N LYS A 6 45.82 -54.04 18.18
CA LYS A 6 44.80 -54.79 18.95
C LYS A 6 43.44 -54.14 18.73
N THR A 7 42.54 -54.91 18.12
CA THR A 7 41.12 -54.59 18.02
C THR A 7 40.43 -55.09 19.29
N ASN A 8 39.50 -54.32 19.86
CA ASN A 8 38.45 -54.87 20.72
C ASN A 8 37.14 -54.14 20.40
N LEU A 9 36.08 -54.94 20.31
CA LEU A 9 34.70 -54.56 19.97
C LEU A 9 33.92 -54.45 21.28
N PHE A 10 33.02 -53.46 21.46
CA PHE A 10 31.70 -53.66 22.10
C PHE A 10 30.81 -52.38 22.09
N LEU A 11 29.64 -52.53 21.46
CA LEU A 11 28.31 -51.90 21.65
C LEU A 11 28.08 -50.40 21.99
N THR A 12 27.14 -49.82 21.24
CA THR A 12 26.18 -48.72 21.57
C THR A 12 26.74 -47.30 21.82
N ALA A 13 26.05 -46.21 21.47
CA ALA A 13 24.66 -46.03 21.02
C ALA A 13 24.52 -45.10 19.79
N LEU A 14 23.36 -45.18 19.13
CA LEU A 14 22.99 -44.39 17.95
C LEU A 14 22.33 -43.06 18.37
N ALA A 15 22.72 -41.94 17.76
CA ALA A 15 22.00 -40.67 17.86
C ALA A 15 22.01 -39.95 16.50
N LEU A 16 21.10 -40.34 15.61
CA LEU A 16 20.77 -39.56 14.42
C LEU A 16 20.09 -38.26 14.87
N GLY A 17 20.60 -37.10 14.43
CA GLY A 17 19.83 -35.87 14.44
C GLY A 17 18.62 -36.03 13.52
N MET A 18 17.41 -35.91 14.07
CA MET A 18 16.18 -36.12 13.30
C MET A 18 15.94 -34.98 12.32
N PHE A 19 15.97 -35.29 11.03
CA PHE A 19 15.22 -34.53 10.03
C PHE A 19 13.73 -34.84 10.23
N ALA A 20 12.92 -33.82 10.52
CA ALA A 20 11.46 -33.96 10.59
C ALA A 20 10.90 -34.19 9.17
N SER A 21 10.66 -35.45 8.82
CA SER A 21 9.98 -35.83 7.58
C SER A 21 8.48 -35.97 7.82
N CYS A 22 7.67 -35.22 7.07
CA CYS A 22 6.23 -35.18 7.26
C CYS A 22 5.53 -36.43 6.69
N SER A 23 4.89 -37.21 7.55
CA SER A 23 4.11 -38.40 7.18
C SER A 23 2.61 -38.17 7.42
N LYS A 24 1.76 -38.67 6.52
CA LYS A 24 0.30 -38.63 6.65
C LYS A 24 -0.22 -39.69 7.61
N ASN A 25 -1.35 -39.41 8.25
CA ASN A 25 -2.50 -40.31 8.33
C ASN A 25 -3.79 -39.50 8.56
N ASP A 26 -4.88 -39.90 7.93
CA ASP A 26 -6.20 -39.27 8.06
C ASP A 26 -7.04 -39.97 9.14
N ASP A 27 -7.84 -39.21 9.90
CA ASP A 27 -9.01 -39.72 10.60
C ASP A 27 -10.07 -38.61 10.80
N ILE A 28 -11.35 -38.94 10.65
CA ILE A 28 -12.45 -37.98 10.45
C ILE A 28 -13.33 -37.83 11.70
N LYS A 29 -13.72 -36.59 12.06
CA LYS A 29 -15.00 -36.31 12.75
C LYS A 29 -15.52 -34.86 12.59
N THR A 30 -16.86 -34.73 12.63
CA THR A 30 -17.72 -33.59 12.24
C THR A 30 -18.22 -32.77 13.45
N ILE A 31 -18.73 -31.52 13.37
CA ILE A 31 -18.95 -30.50 12.32
C ILE A 31 -18.93 -29.10 12.98
N SER A 32 -18.42 -28.05 12.32
CA SER A 32 -18.98 -26.68 12.38
C SER A 32 -18.53 -25.87 11.15
N THR A 33 -19.42 -25.04 10.59
CA THR A 33 -19.28 -24.53 9.22
C THR A 33 -18.89 -23.05 9.14
N GLU A 34 -17.59 -22.78 9.02
CA GLU A 34 -17.09 -21.64 8.24
C GLU A 34 -16.26 -22.20 7.08
N LYS A 35 -16.71 -21.98 5.84
CA LYS A 35 -16.12 -22.63 4.66
C LYS A 35 -14.88 -21.88 4.20
N ALA A 36 -13.77 -22.09 4.91
CA ALA A 36 -12.47 -21.59 4.52
C ALA A 36 -12.06 -22.22 3.17
N LEU A 37 -11.97 -21.40 2.12
CA LEU A 37 -11.54 -21.83 0.79
C LEU A 37 -10.01 -21.80 0.71
N ASP A 38 -9.46 -22.97 0.36
CA ASP A 38 -8.03 -23.31 0.31
C ASP A 38 -7.18 -22.70 1.44
N GLN A 39 -7.42 -23.20 2.64
CA GLN A 39 -6.44 -23.12 3.71
C GLN A 39 -5.32 -24.14 3.47
N PRO A 40 -4.05 -23.73 3.58
CA PRO A 40 -2.95 -24.67 3.78
C PRO A 40 -3.29 -25.60 4.95
N SER A 41 -3.04 -26.91 4.81
CA SER A 41 -3.45 -27.94 5.78
C SER A 41 -2.91 -27.67 7.20
N LEU A 42 -3.41 -28.37 8.23
CA LEU A 42 -3.00 -28.19 9.63
C LEU A 42 -1.47 -28.20 9.86
N LEU A 43 -0.71 -28.88 8.99
CA LEU A 43 0.76 -28.90 8.97
C LEU A 43 1.38 -27.51 8.67
N ASN A 44 0.74 -26.71 7.82
CA ASN A 44 1.16 -25.34 7.50
C ASN A 44 0.85 -24.34 8.63
N LYS A 45 0.13 -24.76 9.67
CA LYS A 45 -0.10 -23.93 10.87
C LYS A 45 1.16 -23.79 11.72
N GLU A 46 2.19 -24.61 11.46
CA GLU A 46 3.57 -24.43 11.96
C GLU A 46 4.42 -23.57 11.02
N CYS A 47 3.97 -23.31 9.79
CA CYS A 47 4.63 -22.50 8.77
C CYS A 47 3.89 -21.16 8.56
N SER A 48 3.69 -20.43 9.66
CA SER A 48 3.05 -19.10 9.77
C SER A 48 3.84 -17.97 9.09
N PHE A 49 4.08 -18.11 7.78
CA PHE A 49 4.93 -17.25 6.96
C PHE A 49 4.12 -16.69 5.78
N VAL A 50 4.03 -15.36 5.66
CA VAL A 50 3.44 -14.70 4.49
C VAL A 50 4.40 -14.75 3.30
N ASP A 51 5.51 -14.02 3.43
CA ASP A 51 6.65 -13.97 2.51
C ASP A 51 7.80 -13.18 3.19
N ASN A 52 8.92 -12.97 2.48
CA ASN A 52 10.12 -12.29 3.00
C ASN A 52 9.93 -10.81 3.36
N ASN A 53 8.80 -10.17 3.03
CA ASN A 53 8.52 -8.77 3.40
C ASN A 53 7.87 -8.63 4.79
N TRP A 54 7.56 -9.75 5.45
CA TRP A 54 6.91 -9.78 6.77
C TRP A 54 7.74 -10.60 7.76
N ALA A 55 7.49 -10.43 9.06
CA ALA A 55 8.12 -11.25 10.09
C ALA A 55 7.78 -12.73 9.89
N SER A 56 8.70 -13.63 10.27
CA SER A 56 8.56 -15.08 10.05
C SER A 56 7.44 -15.76 10.84
N ALA A 57 6.79 -15.06 11.77
CA ALA A 57 5.61 -15.51 12.52
C ALA A 57 4.30 -14.87 12.00
N ALA A 58 4.38 -13.99 10.98
CA ALA A 58 3.24 -13.26 10.46
C ALA A 58 2.36 -14.14 9.56
N THR A 59 1.06 -14.16 9.81
CA THR A 59 0.07 -14.99 9.11
C THR A 59 -1.00 -14.14 8.42
N LEU A 60 -1.57 -14.66 7.33
CA LEU A 60 -2.66 -14.04 6.57
C LEU A 60 -4.04 -14.29 7.18
N TYR A 61 -4.87 -13.26 7.22
CA TYR A 61 -6.26 -13.31 7.69
C TYR A 61 -7.21 -12.60 6.71
N THR A 62 -8.47 -13.04 6.67
CA THR A 62 -9.55 -12.36 5.91
C THR A 62 -10.21 -11.25 6.72
N THR A 63 -10.10 -11.28 8.05
CA THR A 63 -10.67 -10.31 8.99
C THR A 63 -9.68 -10.05 10.12
N LEU A 64 -9.83 -8.92 10.82
CA LEU A 64 -9.10 -8.66 12.06
C LEU A 64 -10.03 -8.85 13.26
N PRO A 65 -9.79 -9.84 14.14
CA PRO A 65 -10.55 -9.97 15.38
C PRO A 65 -10.10 -8.90 16.39
N ASN A 66 -11.06 -8.23 17.03
CA ASN A 66 -10.87 -7.33 18.18
C ASN A 66 -9.96 -6.09 17.95
N SER A 67 -9.76 -5.65 16.70
CA SER A 67 -8.78 -4.62 16.33
C SER A 67 -9.32 -3.19 16.17
N GLY A 68 -10.47 -2.86 16.76
CA GLY A 68 -11.19 -1.60 16.49
C GLY A 68 -12.45 -1.79 15.64
N SER A 69 -13.27 -2.78 16.03
CA SER A 69 -14.45 -3.30 15.32
C SER A 69 -14.18 -4.08 14.03
N THR A 70 -14.74 -5.29 13.98
CA THR A 70 -14.86 -6.14 12.78
C THR A 70 -15.45 -5.38 11.59
N THR A 71 -16.30 -4.38 11.85
CA THR A 71 -16.86 -3.47 10.84
C THR A 71 -15.78 -2.75 10.03
N GLY A 72 -14.67 -2.33 10.66
CA GLY A 72 -13.55 -1.69 9.97
C GLY A 72 -12.84 -2.64 9.00
N ALA A 73 -12.60 -3.89 9.42
CA ALA A 73 -12.00 -4.91 8.56
C ALA A 73 -12.91 -5.27 7.37
N SER A 74 -14.23 -5.38 7.59
CA SER A 74 -15.21 -5.60 6.52
C SER A 74 -15.33 -4.40 5.57
N LEU A 75 -15.22 -3.17 6.09
CA LEU A 75 -15.17 -1.94 5.30
C LEU A 75 -13.96 -1.94 4.36
N MET A 76 -12.77 -2.30 4.84
CA MET A 76 -11.56 -2.37 4.00
C MET A 76 -11.69 -3.40 2.87
N THR A 77 -12.21 -4.59 3.17
CA THR A 77 -12.48 -5.62 2.14
C THR A 77 -13.50 -5.13 1.10
N THR A 78 -14.49 -4.34 1.53
CA THR A 78 -15.47 -3.69 0.65
C THR A 78 -14.78 -2.64 -0.22
N GLN A 79 -14.01 -1.75 0.39
CA GLN A 79 -13.31 -0.65 -0.28
C GLN A 79 -12.30 -1.15 -1.32
N ASN A 80 -11.61 -2.28 -1.08
CA ASN A 80 -10.77 -2.93 -2.10
C ASN A 80 -11.55 -3.23 -3.39
N SER A 81 -12.80 -3.65 -3.24
CA SER A 81 -13.72 -3.91 -4.38
C SER A 81 -14.29 -2.61 -4.95
N THR A 82 -14.58 -1.61 -4.12
CA THR A 82 -15.07 -0.29 -4.55
C THR A 82 -14.03 0.47 -5.36
N ILE A 83 -12.77 0.51 -4.91
CA ILE A 83 -11.65 1.14 -5.64
C ILE A 83 -11.43 0.44 -6.98
N ALA A 84 -11.47 -0.90 -6.99
CA ALA A 84 -11.35 -1.68 -8.23
C ALA A 84 -12.45 -1.35 -9.24
N SER A 85 -13.71 -1.37 -8.79
CA SER A 85 -14.87 -0.99 -9.61
C SER A 85 -14.77 0.46 -10.09
N PHE A 86 -14.30 1.39 -9.24
CA PHE A 86 -14.06 2.77 -9.62
C PHE A 86 -13.05 2.88 -10.77
N TRP A 87 -11.97 2.08 -10.77
CA TRP A 87 -11.01 2.06 -11.88
C TRP A 87 -11.40 1.13 -13.05
N GLY A 88 -12.56 0.49 -13.00
CA GLY A 88 -13.03 -0.43 -14.06
C GLY A 88 -12.27 -1.75 -14.10
N ARG A 89 -11.82 -2.25 -12.94
CA ARG A 89 -10.94 -3.42 -12.79
C ARG A 89 -11.50 -4.43 -11.78
N SER A 90 -10.95 -5.63 -11.79
CA SER A 90 -11.15 -6.62 -10.72
C SER A 90 -10.40 -6.24 -9.45
N ALA A 91 -10.95 -6.63 -8.29
CA ALA A 91 -10.27 -6.46 -7.01
C ALA A 91 -9.08 -7.43 -6.88
N PRO A 92 -7.90 -6.97 -6.43
CA PRO A 92 -6.80 -7.86 -6.06
C PRO A 92 -7.18 -8.69 -4.83
N SER A 93 -6.44 -9.77 -4.60
CA SER A 93 -6.57 -10.58 -3.39
C SER A 93 -6.15 -9.77 -2.17
N PHE A 94 -7.14 -9.28 -1.40
CA PHE A 94 -6.91 -8.52 -0.17
C PHE A 94 -6.86 -9.45 1.05
N ARG A 95 -5.85 -9.29 1.91
CA ARG A 95 -5.72 -9.98 3.20
C ARG A 95 -5.09 -9.06 4.23
N PHE A 96 -5.43 -9.28 5.49
CA PHE A 96 -4.70 -8.70 6.60
C PHE A 96 -3.50 -9.55 6.99
N VAL A 97 -2.44 -8.91 7.48
CA VAL A 97 -1.27 -9.59 8.05
C VAL A 97 -1.24 -9.35 9.56
N ARG A 98 -1.10 -10.43 10.33
CA ARG A 98 -1.02 -10.38 11.80
C ARG A 98 0.17 -11.17 12.29
N ASP A 99 0.93 -10.58 13.20
CA ASP A 99 1.95 -11.25 13.99
C ASP A 99 1.50 -11.22 15.45
N LEU A 100 1.24 -12.39 16.04
CA LEU A 100 0.78 -12.49 17.43
C LEU A 100 1.92 -12.41 18.44
N THR A 101 3.16 -12.58 17.99
CA THR A 101 4.38 -12.55 18.81
C THR A 101 4.95 -11.14 18.87
N THR A 102 5.03 -10.46 17.71
CA THR A 102 5.54 -9.09 17.58
C THR A 102 4.56 -8.23 16.77
N PRO A 103 3.40 -7.80 17.31
CA PRO A 103 2.37 -7.12 16.53
C PRO A 103 2.86 -5.91 15.73
N SER A 104 3.82 -5.15 16.26
CA SER A 104 4.44 -4.00 15.59
C SER A 104 5.23 -4.34 14.32
N SER A 105 5.58 -5.61 14.09
CA SER A 105 6.21 -6.06 12.83
C SER A 105 5.30 -5.89 11.61
N THR A 106 3.99 -5.75 11.85
CA THR A 106 2.96 -5.54 10.81
C THR A 106 2.65 -4.06 10.56
N PHE A 107 3.61 -3.16 10.79
CA PHE A 107 3.48 -1.74 10.45
C PHE A 107 3.80 -1.49 8.98
N ASN A 108 3.03 -2.12 8.07
CA ASN A 108 3.17 -1.90 6.64
C ASN A 108 1.88 -2.26 5.88
N ALA A 109 1.72 -1.74 4.67
CA ALA A 109 0.81 -2.26 3.66
C ALA A 109 1.62 -2.48 2.38
N ILE A 110 1.33 -3.55 1.63
CA ILE A 110 2.14 -3.94 0.47
C ILE A 110 1.25 -4.40 -0.68
N SER A 111 1.43 -3.75 -1.82
CA SER A 111 0.86 -4.08 -3.12
C SER A 111 1.82 -4.95 -3.93
N TYR A 112 1.36 -6.10 -4.41
CA TYR A 112 2.16 -7.06 -5.16
C TYR A 112 1.73 -7.09 -6.63
N SER A 113 2.69 -7.11 -7.54
CA SER A 113 2.47 -7.26 -9.00
C SER A 113 1.68 -8.52 -9.40
N THR A 114 1.60 -9.51 -8.51
CA THR A 114 0.80 -10.74 -8.68
C THR A 114 -0.69 -10.57 -8.33
N GLY A 115 -1.21 -9.35 -8.25
CA GLY A 115 -2.64 -9.09 -8.00
C GLY A 115 -3.05 -9.29 -6.54
N LYS A 116 -2.22 -8.87 -5.58
CA LYS A 116 -2.47 -9.01 -4.13
C LYS A 116 -2.21 -7.68 -3.41
N ILE A 117 -2.97 -7.40 -2.36
CA ILE A 117 -2.67 -6.34 -1.39
C ILE A 117 -2.72 -6.96 0.01
N TYR A 118 -1.63 -6.85 0.75
CA TYR A 118 -1.52 -7.33 2.13
C TYR A 118 -1.39 -6.15 3.09
N PHE A 119 -2.29 -6.07 4.08
CA PHE A 119 -2.45 -4.90 4.95
C PHE A 119 -2.19 -5.28 6.41
N GLY A 120 -1.15 -4.71 7.03
CA GLY A 120 -0.74 -5.10 8.37
C GLY A 120 -1.68 -4.61 9.49
N GLU A 121 -1.84 -5.42 10.54
CA GLU A 121 -2.71 -5.11 11.67
C GLU A 121 -2.23 -3.88 12.46
N ALA A 122 -0.91 -3.67 12.60
CA ALA A 122 -0.39 -2.52 13.35
C ALA A 122 -0.61 -1.19 12.62
N ILE A 123 -0.38 -1.12 11.30
CA ILE A 123 -0.69 0.10 10.53
C ILE A 123 -2.21 0.36 10.49
N PHE A 124 -3.03 -0.70 10.36
CA PHE A 124 -4.50 -0.58 10.43
C PHE A 124 -4.98 0.03 11.76
N LYS A 125 -4.46 -0.48 12.89
CA LYS A 125 -4.77 0.03 14.23
C LYS A 125 -4.28 1.46 14.44
N TRP A 126 -3.06 1.76 13.97
CA TRP A 126 -2.46 3.09 14.07
C TRP A 126 -3.27 4.16 13.33
N ALA A 127 -3.82 3.80 12.17
CA ALA A 127 -4.71 4.65 11.37
C ALA A 127 -6.09 4.77 12.02
N TYR A 128 -6.71 3.66 12.41
CA TYR A 128 -8.03 3.65 13.05
C TYR A 128 -8.05 4.44 14.37
N ASN A 129 -6.98 4.39 15.16
CA ASN A 129 -6.85 5.13 16.42
C ASN A 129 -6.68 6.65 16.22
N ARG A 130 -6.28 7.11 15.03
CA ARG A 130 -6.25 8.53 14.65
C ARG A 130 -7.56 8.98 14.01
N ASP A 131 -8.21 8.08 13.29
CA ASP A 131 -9.44 8.33 12.56
C ASP A 131 -10.32 7.07 12.56
N ASN A 132 -11.29 7.05 13.47
CA ASN A 132 -12.24 5.96 13.61
C ASN A 132 -13.24 5.85 12.44
N SER A 133 -13.27 6.84 11.53
CA SER A 133 -14.04 6.76 10.29
C SER A 133 -13.37 5.89 9.22
N ASN A 134 -12.16 5.37 9.49
CA ASN A 134 -11.32 4.58 8.59
C ASN A 134 -10.88 5.31 7.31
N LEU A 135 -11.05 6.62 7.21
CA LEU A 135 -10.61 7.37 6.03
C LEU A 135 -9.08 7.35 5.87
N ILE A 136 -8.28 7.38 6.95
CA ILE A 136 -6.83 7.11 6.86
C ILE A 136 -6.56 5.71 6.27
N ASN A 137 -7.28 4.68 6.74
CA ASN A 137 -7.13 3.31 6.23
C ASN A 137 -7.51 3.22 4.74
N VAL A 138 -8.60 3.87 4.31
CA VAL A 138 -9.04 3.95 2.91
C VAL A 138 -8.02 4.69 2.03
N MET A 139 -7.37 5.76 2.55
CA MET A 139 -6.29 6.46 1.86
C MET A 139 -5.11 5.51 1.57
N ILE A 140 -4.65 4.77 2.58
CA ILE A 140 -3.55 3.79 2.43
C ILE A 140 -3.95 2.71 1.42
N LEU A 141 -5.16 2.14 1.51
CA LEU A 141 -5.60 1.13 0.54
C LEU A 141 -5.74 1.67 -0.90
N ALA A 142 -6.14 2.93 -1.06
CA ALA A 142 -6.20 3.58 -2.38
C ALA A 142 -4.80 3.87 -2.95
N HIS A 143 -3.81 4.11 -2.09
CA HIS A 143 -2.39 4.19 -2.47
C HIS A 143 -1.87 2.80 -2.92
N GLU A 144 -2.10 1.73 -2.13
CA GLU A 144 -1.75 0.35 -2.54
C GLU A 144 -2.42 -0.06 -3.86
N TYR A 145 -3.66 0.39 -4.09
CA TYR A 145 -4.34 0.17 -5.36
C TYR A 145 -3.74 1.01 -6.51
N GLY A 146 -3.17 2.19 -6.23
CA GLY A 146 -2.36 2.96 -7.18
C GLY A 146 -1.23 2.11 -7.78
N HIS A 147 -0.52 1.34 -6.96
CA HIS A 147 0.47 0.38 -7.45
C HIS A 147 -0.16 -0.76 -8.29
N GLN A 148 -1.37 -1.22 -7.98
CA GLN A 148 -2.09 -2.19 -8.84
C GLN A 148 -2.42 -1.61 -10.23
N LEU A 149 -2.66 -0.30 -10.34
CA LEU A 149 -2.78 0.38 -11.63
C LEU A 149 -1.43 0.43 -12.35
N GLN A 150 -0.36 0.78 -11.64
CA GLN A 150 1.00 0.80 -12.18
C GLN A 150 1.41 -0.53 -12.80
N TYR A 151 1.31 -1.62 -12.03
CA TYR A 151 1.62 -2.97 -12.50
C TYR A 151 0.79 -3.39 -13.72
N ALA A 152 -0.48 -2.95 -13.79
CA ALA A 152 -1.39 -3.40 -14.83
C ALA A 152 -1.41 -2.55 -16.11
N PHE A 153 -0.89 -1.32 -16.05
CA PHE A 153 -0.84 -0.40 -17.19
C PHE A 153 0.58 0.02 -17.59
N GLY A 154 1.62 -0.47 -16.88
CA GLY A 154 3.01 -0.10 -17.14
C GLY A 154 3.34 1.34 -16.75
N LEU A 155 2.77 1.81 -15.64
CA LEU A 155 2.97 3.16 -15.09
C LEU A 155 3.96 3.09 -13.91
N PRO A 156 4.57 4.21 -13.47
CA PRO A 156 4.52 5.55 -14.07
C PRO A 156 5.23 5.60 -15.43
N SER A 157 4.80 6.51 -16.32
CA SER A 157 5.52 6.79 -17.57
C SER A 157 6.85 7.52 -17.36
N VAL A 158 7.01 8.16 -16.20
CA VAL A 158 8.27 8.78 -15.74
C VAL A 158 9.11 7.77 -14.97
N SER A 159 10.30 7.46 -15.48
CA SER A 159 11.28 6.61 -14.82
C SER A 159 12.39 7.44 -14.17
N GLU A 160 12.75 7.09 -12.93
CA GLU A 160 13.91 7.62 -12.20
C GLU A 160 14.69 6.46 -11.56
N SER A 161 15.90 6.72 -11.05
CA SER A 161 16.72 5.73 -10.35
C SER A 161 16.28 5.44 -8.90
N THR A 162 15.12 5.96 -8.49
CA THR A 162 14.54 5.80 -7.14
C THR A 162 13.07 5.41 -7.25
N ALA A 163 12.49 4.82 -6.21
CA ALA A 163 11.06 4.48 -6.15
C ALA A 163 10.11 5.70 -6.20
N ARG A 164 10.64 6.92 -6.06
CA ARG A 164 9.88 8.17 -5.92
C ARG A 164 8.77 8.40 -6.97
N PRO A 165 8.95 8.16 -8.29
CA PRO A 165 7.85 8.34 -9.25
C PRO A 165 6.66 7.42 -8.96
N ASN A 166 6.92 6.15 -8.61
CA ASN A 166 5.89 5.17 -8.30
C ASN A 166 5.06 5.59 -7.07
N GLU A 167 5.75 5.98 -6.00
CA GLU A 167 5.14 6.39 -4.74
C GLU A 167 4.30 7.66 -4.88
N LEU A 168 4.84 8.68 -5.57
CA LEU A 168 4.13 9.94 -5.78
C LEU A 168 2.91 9.77 -6.69
N GLU A 169 2.98 8.94 -7.72
CA GLU A 169 1.79 8.67 -8.55
C GLU A 169 0.74 7.87 -7.76
N ALA A 170 1.15 6.91 -6.92
CA ALA A 170 0.23 6.16 -6.05
C ALA A 170 -0.44 7.05 -4.99
N ASP A 171 0.29 8.00 -4.40
CA ASP A 171 -0.25 9.09 -3.59
C ASP A 171 -1.27 9.94 -4.39
N GLY A 172 -0.95 10.28 -5.63
CA GLY A 172 -1.85 10.97 -6.54
C GLY A 172 -3.14 10.18 -6.83
N PHE A 173 -3.03 8.88 -7.12
CA PHE A 173 -4.19 7.99 -7.32
C PHE A 173 -5.07 7.91 -6.06
N SER A 174 -4.47 7.88 -4.87
CA SER A 174 -5.20 7.91 -3.60
C SER A 174 -6.00 9.21 -3.43
N GLY A 175 -5.37 10.36 -3.64
CA GLY A 175 -6.04 11.67 -3.61
C GLY A 175 -7.17 11.78 -4.64
N TYR A 176 -6.96 11.23 -5.84
CA TYR A 176 -7.94 11.19 -6.91
C TYR A 176 -9.16 10.33 -6.54
N TYR A 177 -8.91 9.14 -5.98
CA TYR A 177 -9.97 8.26 -5.48
C TYR A 177 -10.74 8.88 -4.32
N LEU A 178 -10.07 9.47 -3.34
CA LEU A 178 -10.76 10.07 -2.18
C LEU A 178 -11.75 11.18 -2.59
N ARG A 179 -11.36 12.04 -3.53
CA ARG A 179 -12.24 13.07 -4.11
C ARG A 179 -13.45 12.46 -4.82
N ARG A 180 -13.20 11.57 -5.79
CA ARG A 180 -14.18 11.24 -6.84
C ARG A 180 -14.79 9.84 -6.74
N GLY A 181 -14.10 8.90 -6.11
CA GLY A 181 -14.59 7.56 -5.81
C GLY A 181 -15.19 7.44 -4.41
N TYR A 182 -14.51 7.99 -3.39
CA TYR A 182 -14.99 8.03 -2.00
C TYR A 182 -15.89 9.23 -1.68
N GLY A 183 -15.95 10.22 -2.58
CA GLY A 183 -16.93 11.32 -2.54
C GLY A 183 -16.59 12.50 -1.63
N LYS A 184 -15.31 12.76 -1.36
CA LYS A 184 -14.88 13.82 -0.43
C LYS A 184 -14.82 15.21 -1.11
N SER A 185 -15.76 16.07 -0.74
CA SER A 185 -16.08 17.33 -1.42
C SER A 185 -15.23 18.56 -1.03
N THR A 186 -14.38 18.47 -0.01
CA THR A 186 -13.36 19.50 0.33
C THR A 186 -12.04 18.84 0.72
N PHE A 187 -10.92 19.51 0.49
CA PHE A 187 -9.61 18.95 0.84
C PHE A 187 -9.43 18.81 2.35
N ALA A 188 -9.90 19.80 3.12
CA ALA A 188 -10.03 19.73 4.57
C ALA A 188 -10.70 18.43 5.07
N SER A 189 -11.72 17.91 4.37
CA SER A 189 -12.44 16.67 4.75
C SER A 189 -11.62 15.37 4.66
N ILE A 190 -10.39 15.47 4.13
CA ILE A 190 -9.41 14.40 4.00
C ILE A 190 -8.00 14.82 4.40
N ALA A 191 -7.81 16.02 4.95
CA ALA A 191 -6.48 16.52 5.25
C ALA A 191 -5.79 15.73 6.38
N THR A 192 -6.57 15.18 7.32
CA THR A 192 -6.10 14.21 8.34
C THR A 192 -5.64 12.87 7.75
N ALA A 193 -6.15 12.49 6.58
CA ALA A 193 -5.66 11.31 5.86
C ALA A 193 -4.21 11.51 5.38
N TYR A 194 -3.83 12.74 5.07
CA TYR A 194 -2.54 13.07 4.45
C TYR A 194 -1.38 13.20 5.44
N ASP A 195 -1.66 13.37 6.73
CA ASP A 195 -0.62 13.19 7.76
C ASP A 195 -0.10 11.75 7.81
N ALA A 196 -0.88 10.76 7.35
CA ALA A 196 -0.38 9.41 7.17
C ALA A 196 0.56 9.29 5.97
N ALA A 197 0.26 9.94 4.83
CA ALA A 197 1.19 10.01 3.69
C ALA A 197 2.49 10.75 4.07
N PHE A 198 2.39 11.81 4.87
CA PHE A 198 3.54 12.52 5.44
C PHE A 198 4.38 11.60 6.34
N ALA A 199 3.74 10.83 7.23
CA ALA A 199 4.41 9.92 8.16
C ALA A 199 5.11 8.71 7.51
N ILE A 200 4.80 8.40 6.24
CA ILE A 200 5.41 7.32 5.46
C ILE A 200 6.51 7.84 4.51
N GLY A 201 6.59 9.15 4.28
CA GLY A 201 7.67 9.77 3.48
C GLY A 201 9.04 9.74 4.17
N ASP A 202 10.11 9.78 3.38
CA ASP A 202 11.50 9.73 3.88
C ASP A 202 12.37 10.87 3.33
N ASN A 203 13.48 11.19 4.02
CA ASN A 203 14.42 12.24 3.61
C ASN A 203 15.73 11.68 2.99
N ASN A 204 15.78 10.38 2.67
CA ASN A 204 16.98 9.70 2.17
C ASN A 204 17.05 9.79 0.63
N VAL A 205 17.11 11.02 0.11
CA VAL A 205 16.89 11.36 -1.31
C VAL A 205 17.82 10.70 -2.33
N THR A 206 18.92 10.07 -1.90
CA THR A 206 19.88 9.34 -2.75
C THR A 206 19.72 7.82 -2.70
N SER A 207 18.85 7.29 -1.84
CA SER A 207 18.56 5.87 -1.76
C SER A 207 17.75 5.39 -2.99
N PRO A 208 18.04 4.21 -3.57
CA PRO A 208 17.15 3.59 -4.56
C PRO A 208 15.73 3.39 -4.02
N GLY A 209 15.59 3.13 -2.71
CA GLY A 209 14.32 3.04 -2.01
C GLY A 209 13.81 4.38 -1.46
N HIS A 210 14.18 5.52 -2.05
CA HIS A 210 13.61 6.81 -1.68
C HIS A 210 12.19 6.95 -2.24
N HIS A 211 11.21 7.15 -1.35
CA HIS A 211 9.78 7.24 -1.70
C HIS A 211 9.36 8.67 -2.08
N GLY A 212 10.21 9.65 -1.82
CA GLY A 212 9.87 11.07 -1.87
C GLY A 212 9.78 11.68 -0.47
N THR A 213 10.09 12.97 -0.37
CA THR A 213 10.01 13.68 0.91
C THR A 213 8.56 13.80 1.38
N PRO A 214 8.30 13.91 2.69
CA PRO A 214 6.93 14.09 3.21
C PRO A 214 6.16 15.25 2.56
N ALA A 215 6.87 16.34 2.21
CA ALA A 215 6.35 17.49 1.45
C ALA A 215 5.98 17.14 0.00
N GLN A 216 6.84 16.38 -0.70
CA GLN A 216 6.58 15.88 -2.05
C GLN A 216 5.36 14.96 -2.11
N ARG A 217 5.23 14.05 -1.13
CA ARG A 217 4.08 13.15 -0.96
C ARG A 217 2.79 13.94 -0.74
N ARG A 218 2.76 14.88 0.22
CA ARG A 218 1.60 15.78 0.44
C ARG A 218 1.17 16.55 -0.83
N SER A 219 2.12 17.04 -1.63
CA SER A 219 1.83 17.75 -2.88
C SER A 219 1.26 16.82 -3.95
N ALA A 220 1.76 15.59 -4.04
CA ALA A 220 1.23 14.57 -4.94
C ALA A 220 -0.25 14.25 -4.65
N VAL A 221 -0.61 14.04 -3.38
CA VAL A 221 -2.01 13.75 -3.03
C VAL A 221 -2.92 14.95 -3.30
N ARG A 222 -2.46 16.19 -3.06
CA ARG A 222 -3.19 17.43 -3.42
C ARG A 222 -3.40 17.56 -4.92
N LEU A 223 -2.37 17.30 -5.73
CA LEU A 223 -2.51 17.30 -7.19
C LEU A 223 -3.53 16.25 -7.66
N GLY A 224 -3.47 15.04 -7.10
CA GLY A 224 -4.46 13.99 -7.37
C GLY A 224 -5.89 14.41 -7.07
N PHE A 225 -6.11 15.07 -5.93
CA PHE A 225 -7.41 15.62 -5.54
C PHE A 225 -7.92 16.70 -6.50
N LEU A 226 -7.06 17.62 -6.94
CA LEU A 226 -7.40 18.70 -7.88
C LEU A 226 -7.71 18.17 -9.29
N LEU A 227 -6.96 17.17 -9.77
CA LEU A 227 -7.25 16.47 -11.04
C LEU A 227 -8.61 15.77 -11.00
N ALA A 228 -9.02 15.31 -9.82
CA ALA A 228 -10.29 14.63 -9.58
C ALA A 228 -11.51 15.55 -9.44
N ASP A 229 -11.38 16.86 -9.68
CA ASP A 229 -12.50 17.79 -9.61
C ASP A 229 -13.72 17.24 -10.40
N PRO A 230 -14.94 17.17 -9.80
CA PRO A 230 -16.11 16.58 -10.44
C PRO A 230 -16.51 17.26 -11.74
N THR A 231 -16.08 18.51 -11.95
CA THR A 231 -16.39 19.28 -13.15
C THR A 231 -15.43 19.02 -14.32
N ASN A 232 -14.38 18.21 -14.11
CA ASN A 232 -13.53 17.61 -15.14
C ASN A 232 -14.09 16.24 -15.57
N ALA A 233 -13.74 15.76 -16.78
CA ALA A 233 -13.98 14.36 -17.15
C ALA A 233 -13.23 13.38 -16.23
N LYS A 234 -13.76 12.16 -16.04
CA LYS A 234 -13.07 11.12 -15.26
C LYS A 234 -11.91 10.56 -16.07
N LEU A 235 -10.70 10.62 -15.53
CA LEU A 235 -9.49 10.10 -16.14
C LEU A 235 -9.44 8.56 -16.04
N THR A 236 -8.87 7.93 -17.06
CA THR A 236 -8.36 6.55 -16.97
C THR A 236 -7.01 6.56 -16.23
N ALA A 237 -6.49 5.38 -15.84
CA ALA A 237 -5.19 5.31 -15.15
C ALA A 237 -4.05 5.95 -15.98
N SER A 238 -3.90 5.59 -17.26
CA SER A 238 -2.89 6.19 -18.14
C SER A 238 -3.13 7.68 -18.45
N ALA A 239 -4.39 8.14 -18.46
CA ALA A 239 -4.69 9.56 -18.60
C ALA A 239 -4.40 10.34 -17.30
N PHE A 240 -4.52 9.69 -16.13
CA PHE A 240 -4.10 10.23 -14.85
C PHE A 240 -2.58 10.41 -14.83
N ASP A 241 -1.81 9.34 -15.07
CA ASP A 241 -0.33 9.35 -15.19
C ASP A 241 0.18 10.57 -15.97
N SER A 242 -0.27 10.69 -17.23
CA SER A 242 0.26 11.70 -18.14
C SER A 242 -0.13 13.12 -17.75
N ASN A 243 -1.28 13.33 -17.09
CA ASN A 243 -1.64 14.63 -16.53
C ASN A 243 -0.85 14.89 -15.23
N PHE A 244 -0.78 13.90 -14.34
CA PHE A 244 -0.11 13.98 -13.05
C PHE A 244 1.35 14.40 -13.23
N PHE A 245 2.13 13.71 -14.05
CA PHE A 245 3.53 14.07 -14.26
C PHE A 245 3.71 15.39 -15.04
N TYR A 246 2.82 15.73 -15.98
CA TYR A 246 2.84 17.03 -16.66
C TYR A 246 2.71 18.20 -15.66
N TYR A 247 1.76 18.13 -14.73
CA TYR A 247 1.59 19.18 -13.71
C TYR A 247 2.65 19.09 -12.60
N TYR A 248 2.98 17.90 -12.10
CA TYR A 248 3.93 17.71 -11.00
C TYR A 248 5.36 18.18 -11.37
N THR A 249 5.79 17.94 -12.60
CA THR A 249 7.08 18.43 -13.12
C THR A 249 7.01 19.91 -13.52
N GLY A 250 5.87 20.37 -14.04
CA GLY A 250 5.66 21.77 -14.41
C GLY A 250 5.69 22.72 -13.21
N VAL A 251 5.03 22.34 -12.11
CA VAL A 251 5.04 23.07 -10.82
C VAL A 251 6.46 23.18 -10.26
N LYS A 252 7.20 22.07 -10.20
CA LYS A 252 8.58 22.04 -9.69
C LYS A 252 9.52 23.03 -10.41
N ASN A 253 9.32 23.23 -11.70
CA ASN A 253 10.20 24.05 -12.54
C ASN A 253 9.64 25.45 -12.86
N GLY A 254 8.49 25.83 -12.29
CA GLY A 254 7.75 27.05 -12.66
C GLY A 254 7.39 27.13 -14.16
N THR A 255 7.49 26.02 -14.88
CA THR A 255 7.42 25.98 -16.35
C THR A 255 6.91 24.62 -16.82
N TYR A 256 5.73 24.61 -17.45
CA TYR A 256 5.12 23.45 -18.10
C TYR A 256 5.84 23.11 -19.42
N ARG A 257 7.12 22.69 -19.34
CA ARG A 257 7.98 22.43 -20.52
C ARG A 257 7.74 21.08 -21.19
N GLN A 258 6.91 20.22 -20.61
CA GLN A 258 6.58 18.92 -21.20
C GLN A 258 5.55 19.07 -22.32
N ALA A 259 5.54 18.12 -23.26
CA ALA A 259 4.46 18.02 -24.23
C ALA A 259 3.12 17.85 -23.49
N LYS A 260 2.08 18.54 -23.95
CA LYS A 260 0.73 18.42 -23.36
C LYS A 260 0.26 16.96 -23.47
N PRO A 261 -0.41 16.41 -22.43
CA PRO A 261 -0.96 15.06 -22.48
C PRO A 261 -1.98 14.92 -23.61
N ALA A 262 -2.14 13.72 -24.17
CA ALA A 262 -3.02 13.47 -25.31
C ALA A 262 -4.49 13.86 -25.06
N ASN A 263 -4.94 13.80 -23.80
CA ASN A 263 -6.27 14.23 -23.34
C ASN A 263 -6.19 15.56 -22.58
N PHE A 264 -5.45 16.55 -23.12
CA PHE A 264 -5.33 17.88 -22.50
C PHE A 264 -6.69 18.58 -22.43
N ASP A 265 -7.13 18.88 -21.20
CA ASP A 265 -8.34 19.64 -20.91
C ASP A 265 -7.95 21.06 -20.47
N ALA A 266 -8.40 22.07 -21.22
CA ALA A 266 -8.05 23.47 -20.97
C ALA A 266 -8.68 24.03 -19.67
N LYS A 267 -9.80 23.46 -19.22
CA LYS A 267 -10.45 23.84 -17.96
C LYS A 267 -9.72 23.20 -16.78
N MET A 268 -9.29 21.94 -16.92
CA MET A 268 -8.41 21.30 -15.95
C MET A 268 -7.10 22.07 -15.81
N ASP A 269 -6.44 22.41 -16.92
CA ASP A 269 -5.21 23.21 -16.94
C ASP A 269 -5.37 24.58 -16.28
N ALA A 270 -6.48 25.29 -16.55
CA ALA A 270 -6.81 26.54 -15.87
C ALA A 270 -6.98 26.36 -14.35
N ASN A 271 -7.67 25.28 -13.92
CA ASN A 271 -7.85 24.98 -12.50
C ASN A 271 -6.52 24.68 -11.81
N ILE A 272 -5.69 23.77 -12.36
CA ILE A 272 -4.39 23.44 -11.77
C ILE A 272 -3.45 24.65 -11.74
N LYS A 273 -3.52 25.55 -12.73
CA LYS A 273 -2.73 26.79 -12.75
C LYS A 273 -3.06 27.75 -11.62
N ILE A 274 -4.33 27.87 -11.23
CA ILE A 274 -4.75 28.68 -10.07
C ILE A 274 -4.08 28.15 -8.78
N HIS A 275 -3.94 26.83 -8.66
CA HIS A 275 -3.27 26.17 -7.53
C HIS A 275 -1.75 25.92 -7.76
N SER A 276 -1.12 26.54 -8.76
CA SER A 276 0.28 26.22 -9.10
C SER A 276 1.30 26.66 -8.02
N ASP A 277 1.15 27.85 -7.44
CA ASP A 277 1.99 28.28 -6.30
C ASP A 277 1.66 27.51 -5.01
N GLU A 278 0.38 27.18 -4.80
CA GLU A 278 -0.06 26.34 -3.68
C GLU A 278 0.66 24.97 -3.73
N LEU A 279 0.60 24.26 -4.86
CA LEU A 279 1.27 22.98 -5.08
C LEU A 279 2.80 23.09 -4.94
N ARG A 280 3.39 24.19 -5.41
CA ARG A 280 4.83 24.49 -5.26
C ARG A 280 5.21 24.63 -3.79
N ARG A 281 4.48 25.44 -3.02
CA ARG A 281 4.71 25.67 -1.58
C ARG A 281 4.56 24.40 -0.75
N ILE A 282 3.59 23.54 -1.09
CA ILE A 282 3.45 22.21 -0.47
C ILE A 282 4.68 21.36 -0.79
N GLN A 283 5.10 21.31 -2.06
CA GLN A 283 6.19 20.45 -2.54
C GLN A 283 7.56 20.83 -1.96
N SER A 284 7.82 22.13 -1.76
CA SER A 284 9.05 22.65 -1.17
C SER A 284 9.08 22.64 0.36
N GLY A 285 7.93 22.43 1.02
CA GLY A 285 7.79 22.54 2.47
C GLY A 285 7.67 23.99 2.99
N GLU A 286 7.39 24.96 2.11
CA GLU A 286 7.09 26.36 2.46
C GLU A 286 5.67 26.56 3.04
N MET A 287 4.78 25.58 2.88
CA MET A 287 3.44 25.61 3.44
C MET A 287 3.42 24.96 4.83
N SER A 288 2.89 25.68 5.82
CA SER A 288 2.70 25.13 7.17
C SER A 288 1.58 24.09 7.22
N ASP A 289 1.63 23.19 8.22
CA ASP A 289 0.56 22.21 8.48
C ASP A 289 -0.81 22.89 8.61
N GLN A 290 -0.86 24.01 9.35
CA GLN A 290 -2.09 24.78 9.54
C GLN A 290 -2.65 25.34 8.22
N GLU A 291 -1.81 25.85 7.31
CA GLU A 291 -2.29 26.27 5.99
C GLU A 291 -2.80 25.07 5.18
N TYR A 292 -2.04 23.96 5.19
CA TYR A 292 -2.35 22.75 4.42
C TYR A 292 -3.69 22.13 4.82
N PHE A 293 -4.01 22.06 6.12
CA PHE A 293 -5.30 21.52 6.59
C PHE A 293 -6.49 22.43 6.28
N ASN A 294 -6.28 23.71 5.98
CA ASN A 294 -7.33 24.68 5.66
C ASN A 294 -7.49 24.95 4.14
N LEU A 295 -6.74 24.24 3.29
CA LEU A 295 -6.95 24.26 1.84
C LEU A 295 -8.36 23.79 1.49
N GLN A 296 -8.94 24.44 0.47
CA GLN A 296 -10.28 24.15 -0.05
C GLN A 296 -10.22 22.98 -1.06
#